data_AF-A0A2E3UVB3-F1
#
_entry.id   AF-A0A2E3UVB3-F1
#
_cell.length_a   1.000
_cell.length_b   1.000
_cell.length_c   1.000
_cell.angle_alpha   90.00
_cell.angle_beta   90.00
_cell.angle_gamma   90.00
#
_symmetry.space_group_name_H-M   'P 1'
#
loop_
_entity.id
_entity.type
_entity.pdbx_description
1 polymer ?
#
loop_
_entity_poly.entity_id
_entity_poly.type
_entity_poly.pdbx_seq_one_letter_code
_entity_poly.pdbx_strand_id
1 'polypeptide(L)'
;MISDLEKQILQLIKVYPATNIFILCVATLFVLFFFLFWLRLNLSSSTNRSDLKKSQLPNKKSSTKGSKKKSQESLFGNLNLGLAKTRNMLQKNLEALFSGKSNLDEEQLEKLHEILYRSDLGVKTVDKLIRHIKEITLENEKDSLTALKERISHKILEIFEENQIQQKKEEPSPHVILIVGVNGVGKTTTIGKLASHYKLKNKSVLLCAADTYRAAAVDQLKVWGKRIDVEVVAKGEKADPAAVAFDATKLAKNKNYDVLIIDTAGRLQSDTNLMEELGKINRVVGKELPGAPHDCFIVVDATTGQNAFSQVSNFQKFVNLSGIIVTKLDGTAKGGVVIGISDQFHLPIRFIGVGEKSSDFQQFNAKEFVKSIFTSRQEVETSHSKIAL
;
A
#
# COMPACT_ATOMS: atom_id res chain seq x y z
N MET A 1 -39.43 -52.77 -10.93
CA MET A 1 -38.94 -51.51 -10.29
C MET A 1 -38.80 -50.36 -11.27
N ILE A 2 -38.09 -50.49 -12.40
CA ILE A 2 -37.94 -49.38 -13.36
C ILE A 2 -39.25 -49.09 -14.13
N SER A 3 -40.02 -50.13 -14.49
CA SER A 3 -41.29 -49.99 -15.22
C SER A 3 -42.43 -49.35 -14.42
N ASP A 4 -42.41 -49.48 -13.08
CA ASP A 4 -43.44 -48.89 -12.20
C ASP A 4 -43.16 -47.41 -11.95
N LEU A 5 -41.88 -47.03 -11.90
CA LEU A 5 -41.45 -45.65 -11.74
C LEU A 5 -41.82 -44.82 -12.98
N GLU A 6 -41.63 -45.36 -14.19
CA GLU A 6 -42.04 -44.68 -15.43
C GLU A 6 -43.55 -44.45 -15.49
N LYS A 7 -44.37 -45.44 -15.09
CA LYS A 7 -45.82 -45.30 -15.06
C LYS A 7 -46.29 -44.25 -14.03
N GLN A 8 -45.62 -44.17 -12.88
CA GLN A 8 -45.91 -43.17 -11.85
C GLN A 8 -45.54 -41.74 -12.31
N ILE A 9 -44.41 -41.58 -13.01
CA ILE A 9 -43.99 -40.30 -13.58
C ILE A 9 -44.97 -39.84 -14.68
N LEU A 10 -45.40 -40.75 -15.54
CA LEU A 10 -46.39 -40.45 -16.59
C LEU A 10 -47.78 -40.08 -16.02
N GLN A 11 -48.18 -40.65 -14.87
CA GLN A 11 -49.40 -40.22 -14.17
C GLN A 11 -49.25 -38.84 -13.53
N LEU A 12 -48.10 -38.53 -12.93
CA LEU A 12 -47.81 -37.21 -12.35
C LEU A 12 -47.82 -36.09 -13.40
N ILE A 13 -47.33 -36.35 -14.62
CA ILE A 13 -47.32 -35.37 -15.72
C ILE A 13 -48.75 -35.03 -16.21
N LYS A 14 -49.71 -35.96 -16.10
CA LYS A 14 -51.12 -35.69 -16.48
C LYS A 14 -51.89 -34.83 -15.46
N VAL A 15 -51.44 -34.77 -14.21
CA VAL A 15 -52.19 -34.13 -13.11
C VAL A 15 -51.75 -32.68 -12.87
N TYR A 16 -50.57 -32.27 -13.33
CA TYR A 16 -50.02 -30.94 -13.06
C TYR A 16 -49.83 -30.12 -14.35
N PRO A 17 -50.32 -28.86 -14.40
CA PRO A 17 -50.10 -27.97 -15.54
C PRO A 17 -48.58 -27.74 -15.73
N ALA A 18 -48.15 -27.60 -16.99
CA ALA A 18 -46.73 -27.54 -17.40
C ALA A 18 -45.87 -26.53 -16.62
N THR A 19 -46.48 -25.49 -16.05
CA THR A 19 -45.84 -24.50 -15.18
C THR A 19 -45.31 -25.09 -13.86
N ASN A 20 -45.97 -26.10 -13.29
CA ASN A 20 -45.56 -26.71 -12.02
C ASN A 20 -44.44 -27.74 -12.20
N ILE A 21 -44.34 -28.39 -13.36
CA ILE A 21 -43.25 -29.32 -13.69
C ILE A 21 -41.92 -28.56 -13.84
N PHE A 22 -41.97 -27.36 -14.44
CA PHE A 22 -40.78 -26.51 -14.55
C PHE A 22 -40.26 -26.07 -13.18
N ILE A 23 -41.14 -25.65 -12.27
CA ILE A 23 -40.76 -25.26 -10.90
C ILE A 23 -40.14 -26.45 -10.15
N LEU A 24 -40.71 -27.66 -10.31
CA LEU A 24 -40.17 -28.87 -9.68
C LEU A 24 -38.77 -29.22 -10.22
N CYS A 25 -38.56 -29.14 -11.54
CA CYS A 25 -37.25 -29.35 -12.15
C CYS A 25 -36.20 -28.33 -11.66
N VAL A 26 -36.56 -27.04 -11.60
CA VAL A 26 -35.67 -25.99 -11.09
C VAL A 26 -35.33 -26.21 -9.61
N ALA A 27 -36.30 -26.62 -8.80
CA ALA A 27 -36.07 -26.95 -7.39
C ALA A 27 -35.13 -28.16 -7.24
N THR A 28 -35.30 -29.21 -8.04
CA THR A 28 -34.39 -30.38 -8.00
C THR A 28 -32.96 -30.04 -8.43
N LEU A 29 -32.79 -29.16 -9.43
CA LEU A 29 -31.48 -28.64 -9.84
C LEU A 29 -30.82 -27.81 -8.73
N PHE A 30 -31.60 -27.02 -8.01
CA PHE A 30 -31.09 -26.23 -6.87
C PHE A 30 -30.61 -27.11 -5.72
N VAL A 31 -31.36 -28.16 -5.40
CA VAL A 31 -30.98 -29.14 -4.36
C VAL A 31 -29.71 -29.90 -4.77
N LEU A 32 -29.60 -30.30 -6.04
CA LEU A 32 -28.41 -30.96 -6.56
C LEU A 32 -27.18 -30.03 -6.52
N PHE A 33 -27.35 -28.76 -6.87
CA PHE A 33 -26.30 -27.75 -6.80
C PHE A 33 -25.81 -27.54 -5.37
N PHE A 34 -26.72 -27.41 -4.40
CA PHE A 34 -26.36 -27.28 -2.98
C PHE A 34 -25.70 -28.55 -2.43
N PHE A 35 -26.15 -29.72 -2.85
CA PHE A 35 -25.53 -30.99 -2.46
C PHE A 35 -24.10 -31.10 -2.99
N LEU A 36 -23.87 -30.76 -4.26
CA LEU A 36 -22.53 -30.74 -4.87
C LEU A 36 -21.62 -29.67 -4.24
N PHE A 37 -22.17 -28.51 -3.90
CA PHE A 37 -21.45 -27.44 -3.20
C PHE A 37 -21.07 -27.86 -1.78
N TRP A 38 -21.98 -28.49 -1.05
CA TRP A 38 -21.72 -29.06 0.27
C TRP A 38 -20.68 -30.19 0.21
N LEU A 39 -20.77 -31.08 -0.78
CA LEU A 39 -19.79 -32.15 -1.01
C LEU A 39 -18.40 -31.57 -1.29
N ARG A 40 -18.30 -30.50 -2.09
CA ARG A 40 -17.04 -29.80 -2.36
C ARG A 40 -16.44 -29.16 -1.12
N LEU A 41 -17.26 -28.56 -0.25
CA LEU A 41 -16.81 -28.01 1.03
C LEU A 41 -16.35 -29.11 2.00
N ASN A 42 -17.03 -30.25 2.00
CA ASN A 42 -16.73 -31.36 2.93
C ASN A 42 -15.57 -32.26 2.44
N LEU A 43 -15.27 -32.26 1.14
CA LEU A 43 -14.05 -32.85 0.58
C LEU A 43 -12.82 -31.95 0.76
N SER A 44 -13.02 -30.64 0.91
CA SER A 44 -11.97 -29.66 1.22
C SER A 44 -11.57 -29.65 2.69
N SER A 45 -12.31 -30.32 3.57
CA SER A 45 -12.09 -30.36 5.02
C SER A 45 -11.44 -31.67 5.53
N SER A 46 -11.13 -32.64 4.65
CA SER A 46 -10.59 -33.95 5.06
C SER A 46 -9.06 -34.12 4.97
N THR A 47 -8.31 -33.15 4.45
CA THR A 47 -6.83 -33.12 4.54
C THR A 47 -6.35 -32.17 5.64
N ASN A 48 -6.63 -32.51 6.90
CA ASN A 48 -5.79 -32.18 8.08
C ASN A 48 -6.50 -32.59 9.39
N ARG A 49 -6.75 -33.89 9.58
CA ARG A 49 -7.07 -34.45 10.90
C ARG A 49 -6.56 -35.88 11.03
N SER A 50 -5.24 -36.02 11.00
CA SER A 50 -4.55 -37.13 11.66
C SER A 50 -3.23 -36.56 12.16
N ASP A 51 -3.23 -36.17 13.43
CA ASP A 51 -2.06 -36.13 14.34
C ASP A 51 -2.33 -35.16 15.49
N LEU A 52 -3.23 -35.58 16.39
CA LEU A 52 -3.39 -34.95 17.71
C LEU A 52 -3.66 -36.05 18.73
N LYS A 53 -2.59 -36.75 19.13
CA LYS A 53 -2.37 -37.17 20.52
C LYS A 53 -0.95 -37.71 20.75
N LYS A 54 -0.34 -37.17 21.81
CA LYS A 54 0.86 -37.61 22.56
C LYS A 54 2.25 -37.21 22.00
N SER A 55 2.78 -36.11 22.55
CA SER A 55 4.07 -36.08 23.27
C SER A 55 4.19 -34.72 23.97
N GLN A 56 4.11 -34.70 25.31
CA GLN A 56 5.23 -34.37 26.20
C GLN A 56 6.00 -33.12 25.78
N LEU A 57 5.96 -32.08 26.62
CA LEU A 57 6.78 -30.88 26.50
C LEU A 57 8.27 -31.25 26.52
N PRO A 58 9.07 -30.67 25.60
CA PRO A 58 10.37 -30.18 25.98
C PRO A 58 10.45 -28.67 25.77
N ASN A 59 10.99 -28.02 26.79
CA ASN A 59 11.49 -26.66 26.81
C ASN A 59 12.11 -26.25 25.46
N LYS A 60 11.63 -25.16 24.84
CA LYS A 60 12.28 -24.59 23.64
C LYS A 60 12.43 -23.08 23.76
N LYS A 61 13.54 -22.66 24.37
CA LYS A 61 14.24 -21.45 23.93
C LYS A 61 14.84 -21.75 22.54
N SER A 62 14.79 -20.76 21.66
CA SER A 62 15.39 -20.70 20.30
C SER A 62 14.52 -21.16 19.11
N SER A 63 13.84 -20.20 18.45
CA SER A 63 13.56 -20.21 17.00
C SER A 63 13.02 -18.85 16.50
N THR A 64 13.81 -17.77 16.61
CA THR A 64 13.44 -16.43 16.09
C THR A 64 14.01 -16.11 14.70
N LYS A 65 14.88 -16.96 14.13
CA LYS A 65 15.51 -16.71 12.82
C LYS A 65 14.71 -17.21 11.61
N GLY A 66 13.95 -18.31 11.74
CA GLY A 66 13.24 -18.93 10.60
C GLY A 66 11.93 -18.22 10.18
N SER A 67 11.21 -17.61 11.13
CA SER A 67 9.95 -16.90 10.83
C SER A 67 10.18 -15.53 10.18
N LYS A 68 11.22 -14.80 10.61
CA LYS A 68 11.60 -13.49 10.04
C LYS A 68 12.01 -13.59 8.57
N LYS A 69 12.77 -14.63 8.21
CA LYS A 69 13.25 -14.84 6.83
C LYS A 69 12.07 -15.09 5.87
N LYS A 70 11.13 -15.96 6.23
CA LYS A 70 9.90 -16.20 5.45
C LYS A 70 9.01 -14.96 5.34
N SER A 71 8.90 -14.15 6.39
CA SER A 71 8.11 -12.90 6.32
C SER A 71 8.75 -11.85 5.42
N GLN A 72 10.08 -11.71 5.43
CA GLN A 72 10.79 -10.77 4.55
C GLN A 72 10.73 -11.21 3.08
N GLU A 73 10.88 -12.52 2.82
CA GLU A 73 10.71 -13.09 1.48
C GLU A 73 9.29 -12.85 0.94
N SER A 74 8.26 -12.99 1.78
CA SER A 74 6.88 -12.70 1.39
C SER A 74 6.63 -11.21 1.10
N LEU A 75 7.24 -10.30 1.87
CA LEU A 75 7.08 -8.85 1.69
C LEU A 75 7.79 -8.35 0.42
N PHE A 76 9.01 -8.82 0.18
CA PHE A 76 9.75 -8.56 -1.05
C PHE A 76 9.04 -9.17 -2.27
N GLY A 77 8.43 -10.34 -2.12
CA GLY A 77 7.58 -10.95 -3.15
C GLY A 77 6.39 -10.07 -3.53
N ASN A 78 5.66 -9.53 -2.54
CA ASN A 78 4.54 -8.62 -2.78
C ASN A 78 4.98 -7.32 -3.47
N LEU A 79 6.14 -6.76 -3.09
CA LEU A 79 6.69 -5.58 -3.73
C LEU A 79 7.01 -5.82 -5.22
N ASN A 80 7.69 -6.93 -5.51
CA ASN A 80 8.05 -7.31 -6.87
C ASN A 80 6.83 -7.53 -7.77
N LEU A 81 5.74 -8.09 -7.22
CA LEU A 81 4.49 -8.25 -7.94
C LEU A 81 3.82 -6.90 -8.18
N GLY A 82 3.77 -6.03 -7.17
CA GLY A 82 3.19 -4.69 -7.29
C GLY A 82 3.91 -3.83 -8.34
N LEU A 83 5.24 -3.90 -8.40
CA LEU A 83 6.04 -3.09 -9.34
C LEU A 83 6.25 -3.75 -10.71
N ALA A 84 5.67 -4.93 -10.96
CA ALA A 84 5.94 -5.69 -12.19
C ALA A 84 5.60 -4.91 -13.47
N LYS A 85 4.50 -4.14 -13.48
CA LYS A 85 4.11 -3.32 -14.64
C LYS A 85 5.12 -2.21 -14.92
N THR A 86 5.54 -1.48 -13.88
CA THR A 86 6.57 -0.43 -13.99
C THR A 86 7.90 -1.00 -14.46
N ARG A 87 8.37 -2.08 -13.83
CA ARG A 87 9.60 -2.77 -14.23
C ARG A 87 9.56 -3.18 -15.70
N ASN A 88 8.52 -3.88 -16.13
CA ASN A 88 8.45 -4.41 -17.49
C ASN A 88 8.42 -3.29 -18.54
N MET A 89 7.68 -2.21 -18.30
CA MET A 89 7.64 -1.04 -19.18
C MET A 89 9.01 -0.37 -19.27
N LEU A 90 9.64 -0.12 -18.13
CA LEU A 90 10.94 0.55 -18.08
C LEU A 90 12.03 -0.32 -18.71
N GLN A 91 12.06 -1.63 -18.41
CA GLN A 91 13.01 -2.57 -19.00
C GLN A 91 12.90 -2.61 -20.53
N LYS A 92 11.68 -2.74 -21.08
CA LYS A 92 11.46 -2.76 -22.52
C LYS A 92 11.94 -1.48 -23.19
N ASN A 93 11.68 -0.33 -22.57
CA ASN A 93 12.08 0.98 -23.11
C ASN A 93 13.61 1.16 -23.06
N LEU A 94 14.26 0.74 -21.96
CA LEU A 94 15.71 0.80 -21.85
C LEU A 94 16.41 -0.16 -22.82
N GLU A 95 15.87 -1.36 -23.04
CA GLU A 95 16.42 -2.31 -24.03
C GLU A 95 16.36 -1.72 -25.46
N ALA A 96 15.27 -1.04 -25.81
CA ALA A 96 15.13 -0.37 -27.10
C ALA A 96 16.11 0.80 -27.31
N LEU A 97 16.63 1.42 -26.23
CA LEU A 97 17.66 2.46 -26.35
C LEU A 97 19.01 1.91 -26.84
N PHE A 98 19.30 0.64 -26.57
CA PHE A 98 20.58 -0.01 -26.91
C PHE A 98 20.45 -0.97 -28.12
N SER A 99 19.27 -1.07 -28.74
CA SER A 99 19.11 -1.90 -29.94
C SER A 99 19.79 -1.23 -31.15
N GLY A 100 21.06 -1.54 -31.38
CA GLY A 100 21.81 -1.16 -32.58
C GLY A 100 22.97 -0.16 -32.40
N LYS A 101 23.21 0.36 -31.19
CA LYS A 101 24.34 1.24 -30.86
C LYS A 101 24.96 0.86 -29.51
N SER A 102 26.28 0.94 -29.38
CA SER A 102 27.03 0.51 -28.19
C SER A 102 27.28 1.61 -27.16
N ASN A 103 27.15 2.89 -27.53
CA ASN A 103 27.43 4.02 -26.65
C ASN A 103 26.13 4.80 -26.37
N LEU A 104 26.14 5.73 -25.40
CA LEU A 104 25.06 6.70 -25.19
C LEU A 104 25.45 8.03 -25.85
N ASP A 105 24.99 8.23 -27.09
CA ASP A 105 25.10 9.53 -27.76
C ASP A 105 24.01 10.52 -27.29
N GLU A 106 24.09 11.77 -27.76
CA GLU A 106 23.14 12.82 -27.40
C GLU A 106 21.70 12.48 -27.82
N GLU A 107 21.53 11.74 -28.93
CA GLU A 107 20.22 11.26 -29.40
C GLU A 107 19.62 10.23 -28.43
N GLN A 108 20.44 9.32 -27.91
CA GLN A 108 20.02 8.31 -26.93
C GLN A 108 19.74 8.93 -25.55
N LEU A 109 20.49 9.95 -25.15
CA LEU A 109 20.25 10.69 -23.92
C LEU A 109 18.91 11.44 -23.96
N GLU A 110 18.56 12.03 -25.10
CA GLU A 110 17.24 12.66 -25.30
C GLU A 110 16.11 11.63 -25.24
N LYS A 111 16.27 10.47 -25.88
CA LYS A 111 15.29 9.38 -25.78
C LYS A 111 15.16 8.85 -24.35
N LEU A 112 16.27 8.74 -23.62
CA LEU A 112 16.27 8.35 -22.22
C LEU A 112 15.50 9.36 -21.36
N HIS A 113 15.70 10.66 -21.61
CA HIS A 113 14.96 11.74 -20.96
C HIS A 113 13.45 11.55 -21.17
N GLU A 114 13.02 11.34 -22.41
CA GLU A 114 11.61 11.11 -22.76
C GLU A 114 11.02 9.87 -22.04
N ILE A 115 11.78 8.76 -21.97
CA ILE A 115 11.37 7.53 -21.28
C ILE A 115 11.18 7.76 -19.78
N LEU A 116 12.13 8.44 -19.12
CA LEU A 116 12.06 8.73 -17.69
C LEU A 116 10.92 9.73 -17.39
N TYR A 117 10.72 10.72 -18.25
CA TYR A 117 9.61 11.67 -18.13
C TYR A 117 8.25 10.99 -18.23
N ARG A 118 8.05 10.12 -19.24
CA ARG A 118 6.82 9.32 -19.41
C ARG A 118 6.55 8.34 -18.26
N SER A 119 7.58 8.02 -17.47
CA SER A 119 7.47 7.18 -16.28
C SER A 119 7.01 7.95 -15.03
N ASP A 120 6.60 9.22 -15.18
CA ASP A 120 6.07 10.11 -14.15
C ASP A 120 7.10 10.56 -13.08
N LEU A 121 8.41 10.54 -13.39
CA LEU A 121 9.44 11.05 -12.47
C LEU A 121 9.40 12.59 -12.29
N GLY A 122 8.76 13.31 -13.22
CA GLY A 122 8.72 14.78 -13.21
C GLY A 122 10.00 15.40 -13.76
N VAL A 123 9.86 16.57 -14.40
CA VAL A 123 10.91 17.20 -15.22
C VAL A 123 12.21 17.41 -14.44
N LYS A 124 12.15 18.02 -13.26
CA LYS A 124 13.35 18.34 -12.46
C LYS A 124 14.18 17.11 -12.09
N THR A 125 13.51 16.01 -11.73
CA THR A 125 14.16 14.77 -11.32
C THR A 125 14.75 14.05 -12.53
N VAL A 126 14.06 14.09 -13.68
CA VAL A 126 14.61 13.58 -14.94
C VAL A 126 15.86 14.35 -15.35
N ASP A 127 15.82 15.68 -15.31
CA ASP A 127 16.98 16.53 -15.65
C ASP A 127 18.18 16.23 -14.74
N LYS A 128 17.94 16.04 -13.44
CA LYS A 128 18.95 15.65 -12.45
C LYS A 128 19.56 14.28 -12.79
N LEU A 129 18.75 13.29 -13.17
CA LEU A 129 19.22 11.97 -13.58
C LEU A 129 20.03 12.02 -14.88
N ILE A 130 19.53 12.72 -15.90
CA ILE A 130 20.21 12.82 -17.20
C ILE A 130 21.57 13.52 -17.04
N ARG A 131 21.63 14.62 -16.28
CA ARG A 131 22.89 15.31 -16.01
C ARG A 131 23.92 14.39 -15.37
N HIS A 132 23.52 13.65 -14.33
CA HIS A 132 24.38 12.70 -13.65
C HIS A 132 24.90 11.58 -14.58
N ILE A 133 24.04 11.08 -15.47
CA ILE A 133 24.42 10.05 -16.44
C ILE A 133 25.42 10.62 -17.46
N LYS A 134 25.19 11.83 -17.96
CA LYS A 134 26.11 12.51 -18.89
C LYS A 134 27.50 12.69 -18.29
N GLU A 135 27.58 13.16 -17.04
CA GLU A 135 28.85 13.35 -16.32
C GLU A 135 29.65 12.04 -16.24
N ILE A 136 29.00 10.93 -15.86
CA ILE A 136 29.68 9.62 -15.72
C ILE A 136 30.05 9.00 -17.08
N THR A 137 29.23 9.21 -18.12
CA THR A 137 29.52 8.71 -19.48
C THR A 137 30.74 9.41 -20.09
N LEU A 138 30.96 10.70 -19.81
CA LEU A 138 32.18 11.40 -20.25
C LEU A 138 33.46 10.84 -19.60
N GLU A 139 33.34 10.19 -18.44
CA GLU A 139 34.47 9.65 -17.67
C GLU A 139 34.79 8.17 -17.98
N ASN A 140 33.89 7.41 -18.62
CA ASN A 140 34.03 5.96 -18.80
C ASN A 140 33.83 5.50 -20.25
N GLU A 141 34.70 4.62 -20.76
CA GLU A 141 34.73 4.22 -22.18
C GLU A 141 33.67 3.20 -22.64
N LYS A 142 32.90 2.58 -21.74
CA LYS A 142 31.88 1.59 -22.13
C LYS A 142 30.53 1.83 -21.48
N ASP A 143 29.59 2.30 -22.28
CA ASP A 143 28.18 2.28 -21.92
C ASP A 143 27.60 0.89 -22.22
N SER A 144 26.85 0.36 -21.28
CA SER A 144 26.07 -0.85 -21.48
C SER A 144 24.73 -0.66 -20.81
N LEU A 145 23.73 -1.44 -21.21
CA LEU A 145 22.42 -1.43 -20.56
C LEU A 145 22.53 -1.69 -19.06
N THR A 146 23.42 -2.61 -18.65
CA THR A 146 23.68 -2.92 -17.25
C THR A 146 24.27 -1.72 -16.51
N ALA A 147 25.32 -1.10 -17.07
CA ALA A 147 25.94 0.08 -16.48
C ALA A 147 24.94 1.25 -16.36
N LEU A 148 24.09 1.46 -17.36
CA LEU A 148 23.05 2.50 -17.30
C LEU A 148 22.05 2.23 -16.17
N LYS A 149 21.55 0.99 -16.06
CA LYS A 149 20.63 0.59 -14.97
C LYS A 149 21.27 0.80 -13.60
N GLU A 150 22.54 0.47 -13.44
CA GLU A 150 23.29 0.68 -12.20
C GLU A 150 23.44 2.17 -11.86
N ARG A 151 23.83 3.00 -12.83
CA ARG A 151 23.95 4.47 -12.66
C ARG A 151 22.61 5.10 -12.25
N ILE A 152 21.52 4.75 -12.94
CA ILE A 152 20.17 5.24 -12.60
C ILE A 152 19.78 4.76 -11.19
N SER A 153 19.99 3.48 -10.89
CA SER A 153 19.65 2.88 -9.59
C SER A 153 20.40 3.57 -8.45
N HIS A 154 21.70 3.78 -8.63
CA HIS A 154 22.56 4.46 -7.65
C HIS A 154 22.05 5.87 -7.37
N LYS A 155 21.76 6.66 -8.42
CA LYS A 155 21.29 8.03 -8.24
C LYS A 155 19.93 8.11 -7.56
N ILE A 156 19.02 7.18 -7.87
CA ILE A 156 17.71 7.10 -7.20
C ILE A 156 17.87 6.73 -5.71
N LEU A 157 18.80 5.81 -5.39
CA LEU A 157 19.09 5.46 -4.00
C LEU A 157 19.64 6.66 -3.22
N GLU A 158 20.57 7.41 -3.82
CA GLU A 158 21.12 8.63 -3.25
C GLU A 158 20.01 9.63 -2.92
N ILE A 159 19.08 9.89 -3.88
CA ILE A 159 17.90 10.74 -3.65
C ILE A 159 17.11 10.28 -2.41
N PHE A 160 16.85 8.97 -2.29
CA PHE A 160 16.08 8.46 -1.15
C PHE A 160 16.86 8.54 0.18
N GLU A 161 18.18 8.37 0.15
CA GLU A 161 19.03 8.46 1.33
C GLU A 161 19.21 9.91 1.81
N GLU A 162 19.36 10.87 0.89
CA GLU A 162 19.39 12.32 1.19
C GLU A 162 18.11 12.77 1.92
N ASN A 163 16.97 12.21 1.54
CA ASN A 163 15.66 12.56 2.11
C ASN A 163 15.33 11.82 3.42
N GLN A 164 16.15 10.86 3.84
CA GLN A 164 15.94 10.21 5.13
C GLN A 164 16.31 11.17 6.27
N ILE A 165 15.29 11.73 6.90
CA ILE A 165 15.48 12.49 8.13
C ILE A 165 16.03 11.53 9.20
N GLN A 166 17.29 11.73 9.61
CA GLN A 166 17.86 11.08 10.80
C GLN A 166 17.05 11.52 12.02
N GLN A 167 16.16 10.66 12.53
CA GLN A 167 15.54 10.88 13.82
C GLN A 167 15.86 9.71 14.75
N LYS A 168 16.97 9.86 15.49
CA LYS A 168 17.07 9.38 16.87
C LYS A 168 16.48 10.47 17.76
N LYS A 169 15.16 10.58 17.82
CA LYS A 169 14.49 11.13 18.99
C LYS A 169 13.83 9.96 19.71
N GLU A 170 13.77 10.02 21.03
CA GLU A 170 12.91 9.12 21.79
C GLU A 170 11.51 9.14 21.16
N GLU A 171 10.92 7.96 20.94
CA GLU A 171 9.56 7.87 20.39
C GLU A 171 8.62 8.55 21.38
N PRO A 172 8.00 9.69 21.02
CA PRO A 172 7.06 10.35 21.91
C PRO A 172 5.88 9.42 22.19
N SER A 173 5.33 9.46 23.40
CA SER A 173 4.15 8.67 23.77
C SER A 173 3.09 9.59 24.39
N PRO A 174 1.91 9.77 23.75
CA PRO A 174 1.49 9.18 22.48
C PRO A 174 2.22 9.78 21.26
N HIS A 175 2.61 8.92 20.30
CA HIS A 175 3.08 9.35 18.98
C HIS A 175 1.86 9.71 18.12
N VAL A 176 1.57 11.01 18.02
CA VAL A 176 0.49 11.53 17.18
C VAL A 176 0.89 11.61 15.70
N ILE A 177 0.13 10.92 14.84
CA ILE A 177 0.27 10.88 13.38
C ILE A 177 -0.97 11.49 12.73
N LEU A 178 -0.79 12.57 11.99
CA LEU A 178 -1.82 13.19 11.16
C LEU A 178 -1.75 12.64 9.74
N ILE A 179 -2.86 12.11 9.22
CA ILE A 179 -2.93 11.58 7.85
C ILE A 179 -3.74 12.53 6.97
N VAL A 180 -3.09 13.07 5.94
CA VAL A 180 -3.69 13.99 4.96
C VAL A 180 -3.62 13.41 3.55
N GLY A 181 -4.31 14.03 2.60
CA GLY A 181 -4.32 13.59 1.19
C GLY A 181 -5.71 13.68 0.57
N VAL A 182 -5.80 13.56 -0.75
CA VAL A 182 -7.07 13.79 -1.46
C VAL A 182 -8.05 12.62 -1.35
N ASN A 183 -9.27 12.76 -1.86
CA ASN A 183 -10.29 11.72 -1.80
C ASN A 183 -9.92 10.59 -2.76
N GLY A 184 -10.25 9.36 -2.38
CA GLY A 184 -10.01 8.18 -3.23
C GLY A 184 -8.57 7.66 -3.26
N VAL A 185 -7.60 8.36 -2.65
CA VAL A 185 -6.20 7.88 -2.54
C VAL A 185 -5.99 6.81 -1.46
N GLY A 186 -7.04 6.42 -0.75
CA GLY A 186 -6.98 5.33 0.23
C GLY A 186 -6.59 5.72 1.66
N LYS A 187 -6.75 6.98 2.09
CA LYS A 187 -6.43 7.44 3.47
C LYS A 187 -6.97 6.53 4.59
N THR A 188 -8.28 6.36 4.67
CA THR A 188 -8.92 5.56 5.73
C THR A 188 -8.46 4.10 5.71
N THR A 189 -8.26 3.52 4.50
CA THR A 189 -7.67 2.18 4.34
C THR A 189 -6.22 2.15 4.85
N THR A 190 -5.40 3.14 4.49
CA THR A 190 -4.02 3.30 4.98
C THR A 190 -3.97 3.42 6.49
N ILE A 191 -4.89 4.17 7.11
CA ILE A 191 -4.97 4.32 8.57
C ILE A 191 -5.25 2.98 9.24
N GLY A 192 -6.21 2.20 8.73
CA GLY A 192 -6.49 0.86 9.25
C GLY A 192 -5.29 -0.10 9.14
N LYS A 193 -4.56 -0.05 8.01
CA LYS A 193 -3.34 -0.85 7.81
C LYS A 193 -2.19 -0.37 8.71
N LEU A 194 -2.02 0.94 8.88
CA LEU A 194 -1.02 1.52 9.77
C LEU A 194 -1.29 1.20 11.25
N ALA A 195 -2.55 1.27 11.68
CA ALA A 195 -2.96 0.83 13.01
C ALA A 195 -2.69 -0.67 13.23
N SER A 196 -2.98 -1.51 12.22
CA SER A 196 -2.63 -2.93 12.26
C SER A 196 -1.12 -3.14 12.39
N HIS A 197 -0.31 -2.36 11.67
CA HIS A 197 1.14 -2.42 11.71
C HIS A 197 1.68 -2.09 13.12
N TYR A 198 1.16 -1.06 13.79
CA TYR A 198 1.55 -0.73 15.17
C TYR A 198 1.04 -1.77 16.18
N LYS A 199 -0.18 -2.29 16.01
CA LYS A 199 -0.70 -3.38 16.86
C LYS A 199 0.18 -4.63 16.78
N LEU A 200 0.64 -5.01 15.58
CA LEU A 200 1.55 -6.15 15.41
C LEU A 200 2.91 -5.94 16.11
N LYS A 201 3.26 -4.69 16.42
CA LYS A 201 4.42 -4.31 17.23
C LYS A 201 4.09 -4.18 18.73
N ASN A 202 2.93 -4.65 19.16
CA ASN A 202 2.40 -4.57 20.54
C ASN A 202 2.26 -3.13 21.07
N LYS A 203 2.05 -2.14 20.20
CA LYS A 203 1.75 -0.76 20.59
C LYS A 203 0.24 -0.61 20.77
N SER A 204 -0.18 0.11 21.81
CA SER A 204 -1.56 0.55 21.99
C SER A 204 -1.88 1.68 21.02
N VAL A 205 -2.98 1.56 20.28
CA VAL A 205 -3.34 2.50 19.21
C VAL A 205 -4.71 3.10 19.49
N LEU A 206 -4.85 4.40 19.27
CA LEU A 206 -6.12 5.12 19.25
C LEU A 206 -6.34 5.70 17.84
N LEU A 207 -7.56 5.60 17.32
CA LEU A 207 -7.95 6.21 16.05
C LEU A 207 -8.86 7.42 16.28
N CYS A 208 -8.69 8.46 15.48
CA CYS A 208 -9.52 9.66 15.50
C CYS A 208 -10.20 9.87 14.14
N ALA A 209 -11.52 9.84 14.12
CA ALA A 209 -12.34 10.05 12.93
C ALA A 209 -12.62 11.55 12.71
N ALA A 210 -11.62 12.31 12.23
CA ALA A 210 -11.77 13.74 11.95
C ALA A 210 -12.18 14.04 10.48
N ASP A 211 -12.41 13.05 9.61
CA ASP A 211 -13.19 13.22 8.37
C ASP A 211 -14.70 13.30 8.71
N THR A 212 -15.11 14.39 9.36
CA THR A 212 -16.50 14.56 9.87
C THR A 212 -17.48 14.99 8.78
N TYR A 213 -16.98 15.36 7.60
CA TYR A 213 -17.81 15.69 6.44
C TYR A 213 -18.48 14.43 5.87
N ARG A 214 -17.75 13.32 5.82
CA ARG A 214 -18.20 12.07 5.19
C ARG A 214 -18.62 11.08 6.26
N ALA A 215 -19.92 10.97 6.50
CA ALA A 215 -20.53 9.96 7.37
C ALA A 215 -19.93 8.56 7.18
N ALA A 216 -19.88 8.13 5.91
CA ALA A 216 -19.34 6.83 5.53
C ALA A 216 -17.85 6.66 5.86
N ALA A 217 -17.06 7.74 5.93
CA ALA A 217 -15.65 7.66 6.32
C ALA A 217 -15.51 7.36 7.83
N VAL A 218 -16.32 8.00 8.67
CA VAL A 218 -16.39 7.71 10.10
C VAL A 218 -16.78 6.26 10.35
N ASP A 219 -17.82 5.78 9.68
CA ASP A 219 -18.29 4.39 9.82
C ASP A 219 -17.26 3.39 9.28
N GLN A 220 -16.61 3.70 8.16
CA GLN A 220 -15.53 2.89 7.62
C GLN A 220 -14.37 2.78 8.62
N LEU A 221 -13.98 3.88 9.28
CA LEU A 221 -12.92 3.87 10.28
C LEU A 221 -13.32 3.08 11.53
N LYS A 222 -14.58 3.17 11.97
CA LYS A 222 -15.12 2.33 13.07
C LYS A 222 -15.10 0.85 12.73
N VAL A 223 -15.44 0.47 11.49
CA VAL A 223 -15.34 -0.93 11.03
C VAL A 223 -13.89 -1.41 11.07
N TRP A 224 -12.93 -0.57 10.66
CA TRP A 224 -11.51 -0.86 10.81
C TRP A 224 -11.11 -1.06 12.27
N GLY A 225 -11.46 -0.11 13.15
CA GLY A 225 -11.19 -0.19 14.59
C GLY A 225 -11.74 -1.46 15.22
N LYS A 226 -13.01 -1.81 14.95
CA LYS A 226 -13.63 -3.05 15.42
C LYS A 226 -12.91 -4.30 14.90
N ARG A 227 -12.52 -4.31 13.62
CA ARG A 227 -11.82 -5.45 13.00
C ARG A 227 -10.47 -5.74 13.66
N ILE A 228 -9.77 -4.70 14.12
CA ILE A 228 -8.43 -4.82 14.71
C ILE A 228 -8.43 -4.58 16.21
N ASP A 229 -9.58 -4.49 16.86
CA ASP A 229 -9.75 -4.24 18.29
C ASP A 229 -8.98 -2.99 18.76
N VAL A 230 -9.33 -1.84 18.16
CA VAL A 230 -8.76 -0.51 18.43
C VAL A 230 -9.90 0.49 18.65
N GLU A 231 -9.78 1.30 19.70
CA GLU A 231 -10.75 2.35 20.06
C GLU A 231 -10.75 3.46 18.98
N VAL A 232 -11.95 3.96 18.63
CA VAL A 232 -12.13 5.03 17.63
C VAL A 232 -12.91 6.18 18.26
N VAL A 233 -12.28 7.36 18.31
CA VAL A 233 -12.92 8.61 18.76
C VAL A 233 -13.65 9.26 17.60
N ALA A 234 -14.93 9.54 17.79
CA ALA A 234 -15.78 10.24 16.82
C ALA A 234 -16.89 11.04 17.53
N LYS A 235 -17.25 12.22 17.01
CA LYS A 235 -18.34 13.07 17.56
C LYS A 235 -19.61 13.10 16.69
N GLY A 236 -19.67 12.30 15.62
CA GLY A 236 -20.78 12.29 14.65
C GLY A 236 -20.54 13.18 13.42
N GLU A 237 -21.51 13.21 12.49
CA GLU A 237 -21.44 14.03 11.28
C GLU A 237 -21.42 15.53 11.59
N LYS A 238 -20.73 16.31 10.74
CA LYS A 238 -20.65 17.79 10.83
C LYS A 238 -20.05 18.35 12.13
N ALA A 239 -19.49 17.50 12.99
CA ALA A 239 -18.70 17.95 14.14
C ALA A 239 -17.44 18.68 13.65
N ASP A 240 -16.94 19.65 14.43
CA ASP A 240 -15.67 20.33 14.14
C ASP A 240 -14.50 19.34 14.20
N PRO A 241 -13.79 19.06 13.08
CA PRO A 241 -12.68 18.11 13.02
C PRO A 241 -11.59 18.39 14.05
N ALA A 242 -11.27 19.67 14.28
CA ALA A 242 -10.27 20.07 15.26
C ALA A 242 -10.72 19.73 16.70
N ALA A 243 -12.01 19.80 17.00
CA ALA A 243 -12.56 19.43 18.30
C ALA A 243 -12.58 17.90 18.50
N VAL A 244 -12.70 17.09 17.45
CA VAL A 244 -12.53 15.63 17.54
C VAL A 244 -11.07 15.28 17.79
N ALA A 245 -10.14 15.91 17.07
CA ALA A 245 -8.70 15.71 17.23
C ALA A 245 -8.19 16.15 18.62
N PHE A 246 -8.72 17.23 19.18
CA PHE A 246 -8.43 17.67 20.54
C PHE A 246 -8.77 16.60 21.58
N ASP A 247 -10.02 16.13 21.56
CA ASP A 247 -10.51 15.11 22.51
C ASP A 247 -9.74 13.81 22.36
N ALA A 248 -9.43 13.40 21.12
CA ALA A 248 -8.63 12.21 20.87
C ALA A 248 -7.20 12.35 21.41
N THR A 249 -6.58 13.52 21.27
CA THR A 249 -5.23 13.79 21.81
C THR A 249 -5.23 13.75 23.33
N LYS A 250 -6.22 14.39 23.96
CA LYS A 250 -6.41 14.37 25.41
C LYS A 250 -6.66 12.96 25.94
N LEU A 251 -7.48 12.17 25.25
CA LEU A 251 -7.75 10.77 25.60
C LEU A 251 -6.50 9.92 25.45
N ALA A 252 -5.76 10.06 24.34
CA ALA A 252 -4.52 9.34 24.08
C ALA A 252 -3.51 9.54 25.22
N LYS A 253 -3.33 10.80 25.62
CA LYS A 253 -2.46 11.20 26.74
C LYS A 253 -2.94 10.62 28.07
N ASN A 254 -4.21 10.80 28.43
CA ASN A 254 -4.73 10.37 29.72
C ASN A 254 -4.76 8.85 29.91
N LYS A 255 -4.98 8.10 28.83
CA LYS A 255 -4.98 6.63 28.83
C LYS A 255 -3.61 6.02 28.47
N ASN A 256 -2.57 6.84 28.29
CA ASN A 256 -1.22 6.42 27.91
C ASN A 256 -1.18 5.51 26.67
N TYR A 257 -1.94 5.87 25.63
CA TYR A 257 -1.83 5.22 24.33
C TYR A 257 -0.43 5.47 23.73
N ASP A 258 0.14 4.49 23.05
CA ASP A 258 1.44 4.66 22.40
C ASP A 258 1.33 5.46 21.09
N VAL A 259 0.24 5.30 20.35
CA VAL A 259 0.05 5.92 19.02
C VAL A 259 -1.37 6.46 18.88
N LEU A 260 -1.49 7.69 18.39
CA LEU A 260 -2.75 8.29 17.94
C LEU A 260 -2.68 8.54 16.43
N ILE A 261 -3.63 8.01 15.66
CA ILE A 261 -3.72 8.25 14.22
C ILE A 261 -4.99 9.03 13.90
N ILE A 262 -4.85 10.19 13.26
CA ILE A 262 -5.95 11.11 12.94
C ILE A 262 -6.27 11.02 11.45
N ASP A 263 -7.50 10.59 11.11
CA ASP A 263 -8.06 10.64 9.74
C ASP A 263 -8.62 12.03 9.46
N THR A 264 -8.32 12.60 8.31
CA THR A 264 -8.83 13.93 7.90
C THR A 264 -9.64 13.85 6.62
N ALA A 265 -10.47 14.86 6.38
CA ALA A 265 -11.12 15.03 5.09
C ALA A 265 -10.08 15.21 3.96
N GLY A 266 -10.47 14.87 2.72
CA GLY A 266 -9.58 14.84 1.56
C GLY A 266 -10.03 15.57 0.30
N ARG A 267 -10.78 16.67 0.40
CA ARG A 267 -11.17 17.42 -0.80
C ARG A 267 -9.95 18.17 -1.35
N LEU A 268 -9.64 18.17 -2.65
CA LEU A 268 -8.60 19.11 -3.14
C LEU A 268 -8.71 19.47 -4.61
N GLN A 269 -8.71 20.79 -4.84
CA GLN A 269 -7.98 21.53 -5.89
C GLN A 269 -8.18 23.06 -5.73
N SER A 270 -9.19 23.52 -4.98
CA SER A 270 -9.45 24.96 -4.75
C SER A 270 -10.11 25.29 -3.40
N ASP A 271 -10.16 24.34 -2.47
CA ASP A 271 -10.91 24.49 -1.20
C ASP A 271 -10.00 25.02 -0.09
N THR A 272 -9.86 26.35 -0.02
CA THR A 272 -9.12 27.06 1.03
C THR A 272 -9.63 26.69 2.43
N ASN A 273 -10.93 26.43 2.56
CA ASN A 273 -11.56 26.11 3.83
C ASN A 273 -11.05 24.78 4.39
N LEU A 274 -10.87 23.76 3.53
CA LEU A 274 -10.27 22.49 3.97
C LEU A 274 -8.83 22.70 4.45
N MET A 275 -8.05 23.50 3.72
CA MET A 275 -6.66 23.74 4.07
C MET A 275 -6.52 24.47 5.41
N GLU A 276 -7.40 25.42 5.69
CA GLU A 276 -7.50 26.09 6.99
C GLU A 276 -7.92 25.13 8.11
N GLU A 277 -8.82 24.20 7.82
CA GLU A 277 -9.27 23.16 8.76
C GLU A 277 -8.12 22.23 9.16
N LEU A 278 -7.29 21.80 8.20
CA LEU A 278 -6.09 21.00 8.47
C LEU A 278 -5.08 21.78 9.31
N GLY A 279 -4.86 23.05 8.99
CA GLY A 279 -4.02 23.94 9.80
C GLY A 279 -4.57 24.16 11.22
N LYS A 280 -5.90 24.17 11.39
CA LYS A 280 -6.57 24.24 12.69
C LYS A 280 -6.35 22.95 13.50
N ILE A 281 -6.51 21.77 12.90
CA ILE A 281 -6.23 20.48 13.55
C ILE A 281 -4.78 20.47 14.07
N ASN A 282 -3.82 20.82 13.22
CA ASN A 282 -2.40 20.87 13.58
C ASN A 282 -2.13 21.77 14.81
N ARG A 283 -2.70 22.98 14.83
CA ARG A 283 -2.57 23.93 15.96
C ARG A 283 -3.22 23.41 17.25
N VAL A 284 -4.40 22.80 17.15
CA VAL A 284 -5.16 22.34 18.32
C VAL A 284 -4.49 21.12 18.97
N VAL A 285 -4.01 20.18 18.16
CA VAL A 285 -3.26 19.00 18.62
C VAL A 285 -1.96 19.43 19.29
N GLY A 286 -1.20 20.37 18.68
CA GLY A 286 0.06 20.87 19.26
C GLY A 286 -0.11 21.68 20.55
N LYS A 287 -1.28 22.30 20.77
CA LYS A 287 -1.63 22.95 22.05
C LYS A 287 -1.87 21.94 23.17
N GLU A 288 -2.51 20.81 22.87
CA GLU A 288 -2.80 19.76 23.85
C GLU A 288 -1.56 18.91 24.16
N LEU A 289 -0.73 18.66 23.15
CA LEU A 289 0.51 17.91 23.26
C LEU A 289 1.64 18.64 22.51
N PRO A 290 2.53 19.36 23.22
CA PRO A 290 3.65 20.05 22.60
C PRO A 290 4.50 19.12 21.73
N GLY A 291 4.79 19.53 20.49
CA GLY A 291 5.50 18.71 19.50
C GLY A 291 4.59 17.87 18.60
N ALA A 292 3.30 17.75 18.93
CA ALA A 292 2.32 17.07 18.10
C ALA A 292 1.74 17.98 16.99
N PRO A 293 1.30 17.42 15.85
CA PRO A 293 1.55 16.04 15.43
C PRO A 293 3.05 15.81 15.18
N HIS A 294 3.57 14.67 15.64
CA HIS A 294 4.97 14.32 15.48
C HIS A 294 5.27 13.92 14.04
N ASP A 295 4.27 13.31 13.38
CA ASP A 295 4.29 13.04 11.96
C ASP A 295 3.03 13.56 11.28
N CYS A 296 3.22 14.13 10.10
CA CYS A 296 2.14 14.45 9.17
C CYS A 296 2.44 13.76 7.84
N PHE A 297 1.72 12.68 7.55
CA PHE A 297 1.92 11.92 6.33
C PHE A 297 0.86 12.27 5.29
N ILE A 298 1.34 12.58 4.08
CA ILE A 298 0.45 12.69 2.92
C ILE A 298 0.31 11.33 2.24
N VAL A 299 -0.93 10.90 2.02
CA VAL A 299 -1.25 9.70 1.23
C VAL A 299 -1.43 10.10 -0.23
N VAL A 300 -0.65 9.46 -1.09
CA VAL A 300 -0.63 9.69 -2.53
C VAL A 300 -0.98 8.39 -3.26
N ASP A 301 -1.74 8.51 -4.33
CA ASP A 301 -2.07 7.41 -5.23
C ASP A 301 -1.06 7.36 -6.39
N ALA A 302 -0.34 6.24 -6.53
CA ALA A 302 0.69 6.08 -7.56
C ALA A 302 0.13 6.17 -9.00
N THR A 303 -1.18 5.99 -9.19
CA THR A 303 -1.83 6.11 -10.50
C THR A 303 -2.00 7.56 -10.97
N THR A 304 -1.85 8.54 -10.06
CA THR A 304 -2.20 9.95 -10.33
C THR A 304 -1.11 10.75 -11.06
N GLY A 305 0.10 10.21 -11.19
CA GLY A 305 1.20 10.84 -11.93
C GLY A 305 1.49 12.28 -11.48
N GLN A 306 1.56 13.22 -12.42
CA GLN A 306 1.87 14.63 -12.14
C GLN A 306 0.89 15.32 -11.16
N ASN A 307 -0.36 14.85 -11.05
CA ASN A 307 -1.32 15.40 -10.10
C ASN A 307 -0.88 15.23 -8.64
N ALA A 308 -0.04 14.24 -8.35
CA ALA A 308 0.50 14.05 -7.03
C ALA A 308 1.47 15.16 -6.61
N PHE A 309 2.24 15.72 -7.55
CA PHE A 309 3.16 16.83 -7.27
C PHE A 309 2.40 18.09 -6.88
N SER A 310 1.35 18.43 -7.62
CA SER A 310 0.52 19.61 -7.30
C SER A 310 -0.20 19.44 -5.96
N GLN A 311 -0.64 18.22 -5.62
CA GLN A 311 -1.21 17.90 -4.32
C GLN A 311 -0.21 18.15 -3.19
N VAL A 312 0.98 17.54 -3.25
CA VAL A 312 2.02 17.67 -2.20
C VAL A 312 2.41 19.13 -2.01
N SER A 313 2.65 19.86 -3.11
CA SER A 313 2.94 21.30 -3.07
C SER A 313 1.85 22.11 -2.38
N ASN A 314 0.58 21.79 -2.61
CA ASN A 314 -0.53 22.51 -2.00
C ASN A 314 -0.69 22.19 -0.51
N PHE A 315 -0.55 20.92 -0.10
CA PHE A 315 -0.62 20.55 1.32
C PHE A 315 0.54 21.14 2.14
N GLN A 316 1.76 21.18 1.61
CA GLN A 316 2.93 21.73 2.33
C GLN A 316 2.76 23.21 2.71
N LYS A 317 1.89 23.96 2.01
CA LYS A 317 1.60 25.37 2.35
C LYS A 317 0.85 25.52 3.68
N PHE A 318 0.21 24.47 4.18
CA PHE A 318 -0.69 24.54 5.33
C PHE A 318 -0.35 23.56 6.46
N VAL A 319 0.32 22.46 6.14
CA VAL A 319 0.76 21.46 7.11
C VAL A 319 2.22 21.08 6.89
N ASN A 320 2.93 20.83 8.00
CA ASN A 320 4.32 20.41 7.97
C ASN A 320 4.42 18.92 7.64
N LEU A 321 4.42 18.57 6.36
CA LEU A 321 4.57 17.18 5.93
C LEU A 321 5.91 16.61 6.39
N SER A 322 5.90 15.44 7.03
CA SER A 322 7.10 14.72 7.51
C SER A 322 7.40 13.44 6.73
N GLY A 323 6.51 13.06 5.81
CA GLY A 323 6.70 11.90 4.96
C GLY A 323 5.52 11.61 4.03
N ILE A 324 5.74 10.68 3.13
CA ILE A 324 4.77 10.27 2.11
C ILE A 324 4.40 8.80 2.33
N ILE A 325 3.12 8.49 2.16
CA ILE A 325 2.63 7.12 2.02
C ILE A 325 2.09 6.96 0.60
N VAL A 326 2.65 6.00 -0.15
CA VAL A 326 2.22 5.74 -1.53
C VAL A 326 1.29 4.54 -1.55
N THR A 327 0.19 4.61 -2.29
CA THR A 327 -0.77 3.52 -2.46
C THR A 327 -0.94 3.13 -3.92
N LYS A 328 -1.57 1.97 -4.17
CA LYS A 328 -1.95 1.46 -5.49
C LYS A 328 -0.78 1.30 -6.48
N LEU A 329 0.41 0.98 -5.98
CA LEU A 329 1.58 0.74 -6.83
C LEU A 329 1.38 -0.45 -7.79
N ASP A 330 0.59 -1.44 -7.39
CA ASP A 330 0.15 -2.60 -8.18
C ASP A 330 -0.77 -2.24 -9.37
N GLY A 331 -1.44 -1.10 -9.28
CA GLY A 331 -2.36 -0.62 -10.30
C GLY A 331 -1.67 -0.11 -11.56
N THR A 332 -0.42 0.33 -11.48
CA THR A 332 0.17 1.26 -12.47
C THR A 332 1.53 0.83 -13.01
N ALA A 333 1.83 1.26 -14.24
CA ALA A 333 3.19 1.24 -14.78
C ALA A 333 3.97 2.53 -14.45
N LYS A 334 3.32 3.53 -13.84
CA LYS A 334 3.83 4.87 -13.55
C LYS A 334 4.39 5.02 -12.12
N GLY A 335 5.12 4.01 -11.64
CA GLY A 335 5.72 4.02 -10.30
C GLY A 335 6.81 5.08 -10.09
N GLY A 336 7.27 5.77 -11.14
CA GLY A 336 8.30 6.81 -11.05
C GLY A 336 7.88 8.06 -10.29
N VAL A 337 6.56 8.28 -10.14
CA VAL A 337 6.00 9.36 -9.33
C VAL A 337 6.52 9.37 -7.89
N VAL A 338 6.81 8.18 -7.33
CA VAL A 338 7.36 8.04 -5.98
C VAL A 338 8.74 8.67 -5.84
N ILE A 339 9.59 8.47 -6.85
CA ILE A 339 10.95 9.00 -6.89
C ILE A 339 10.89 10.52 -7.01
N GLY A 340 10.10 11.01 -7.96
CA GLY A 340 10.03 12.43 -8.26
C GLY A 340 9.47 13.28 -7.12
N ILE A 341 8.41 12.82 -6.45
CA ILE A 341 7.87 13.56 -5.29
C ILE A 341 8.88 13.57 -4.14
N SER A 342 9.55 12.45 -3.88
CA SER A 342 10.57 12.41 -2.83
C SER A 342 11.68 13.41 -3.12
N ASP A 343 12.26 13.38 -4.33
CA ASP A 343 13.32 14.29 -4.78
C ASP A 343 12.91 15.77 -4.69
N GLN A 344 11.77 16.14 -5.26
CA GLN A 344 11.39 17.55 -5.38
C GLN A 344 10.97 18.19 -4.07
N PHE A 345 10.32 17.43 -3.18
CA PHE A 345 9.78 17.95 -1.94
C PHE A 345 10.63 17.61 -0.71
N HIS A 346 11.73 16.89 -0.91
CA HIS A 346 12.65 16.44 0.13
C HIS A 346 11.93 15.67 1.26
N LEU A 347 10.95 14.86 0.88
CA LEU A 347 10.13 14.10 1.81
C LEU A 347 10.50 12.61 1.74
N PRO A 348 10.73 11.94 2.89
CA PRO A 348 10.96 10.51 2.91
C PRO A 348 9.66 9.75 2.59
N ILE A 349 9.77 8.71 1.78
CA ILE A 349 8.70 7.72 1.66
C ILE A 349 8.74 6.86 2.93
N ARG A 350 7.64 6.80 3.67
CA ARG A 350 7.56 6.06 4.94
C ARG A 350 6.96 4.68 4.76
N PHE A 351 5.88 4.60 3.98
CA PHE A 351 5.18 3.36 3.71
C PHE A 351 4.72 3.29 2.25
N ILE A 352 4.58 2.07 1.77
CA ILE A 352 4.04 1.77 0.45
C ILE A 352 2.95 0.70 0.54
N GLY A 353 1.90 0.89 -0.25
CA GLY A 353 0.79 -0.02 -0.46
C GLY A 353 0.83 -0.60 -1.86
N VAL A 354 0.95 -1.93 -1.96
CA VAL A 354 1.05 -2.70 -3.21
C VAL A 354 -0.14 -3.66 -3.40
N GLY A 355 -1.27 -3.37 -2.75
CA GLY A 355 -2.49 -4.17 -2.83
C GLY A 355 -3.51 -3.84 -1.73
N GLU A 356 -4.60 -4.60 -1.70
CA GLU A 356 -5.74 -4.36 -0.80
C GLU A 356 -5.58 -5.02 0.58
N LYS A 357 -4.81 -6.11 0.69
CA LYS A 357 -4.66 -6.83 1.97
C LYS A 357 -3.83 -6.02 2.96
N SER A 358 -3.97 -6.33 4.25
CA SER A 358 -3.13 -5.74 5.29
C SER A 358 -1.64 -6.08 5.12
N SER A 359 -1.35 -7.27 4.58
CA SER A 359 0.01 -7.73 4.21
C SER A 359 0.65 -6.94 3.07
N ASP A 360 -0.14 -6.16 2.33
CA ASP A 360 0.31 -5.44 1.14
C ASP A 360 0.71 -4.00 1.50
N PHE A 361 0.81 -3.69 2.79
CA PHE A 361 1.27 -2.41 3.33
C PHE A 361 2.53 -2.64 4.15
N GLN A 362 3.60 -1.96 3.76
CA GLN A 362 4.92 -2.17 4.35
C GLN A 362 5.69 -0.86 4.48
N GLN A 363 6.63 -0.85 5.42
CA GLN A 363 7.58 0.24 5.54
C GLN A 363 8.44 0.30 4.28
N PHE A 364 8.71 1.50 3.79
CA PHE A 364 9.49 1.69 2.57
C PHE A 364 10.95 1.31 2.80
N ASN A 365 11.50 0.53 1.88
CA ASN A 365 12.92 0.22 1.80
C ASN A 365 13.44 0.63 0.41
N ALA A 366 14.26 1.68 0.37
CA ALA A 366 14.78 2.24 -0.87
C ALA A 366 15.54 1.20 -1.71
N LYS A 367 16.39 0.37 -1.07
CA LYS A 367 17.19 -0.66 -1.73
C LYS A 367 16.31 -1.72 -2.37
N GLU A 368 15.32 -2.22 -1.64
CA GLU A 368 14.37 -3.21 -2.15
C GLU A 368 13.49 -2.63 -3.27
N PHE A 369 13.05 -1.38 -3.14
CA PHE A 369 12.24 -0.71 -4.15
C PHE A 369 13.00 -0.53 -5.47
N VAL A 370 14.21 0.04 -5.41
CA VAL A 370 15.05 0.24 -6.61
C VAL A 370 15.41 -1.10 -7.23
N LYS A 371 15.82 -2.09 -6.42
CA LYS A 371 16.08 -3.45 -6.92
C LYS A 371 14.87 -4.04 -7.64
N SER A 372 13.67 -3.87 -7.08
CA SER A 372 12.44 -4.40 -7.69
C SER A 372 12.09 -3.75 -9.03
N ILE A 373 12.50 -2.49 -9.27
CA ILE A 373 12.28 -1.79 -10.54
C ILE A 373 13.31 -2.18 -11.61
N PHE A 374 14.59 -2.33 -11.25
CA PHE A 374 15.67 -2.44 -12.23
C PHE A 374 16.26 -3.86 -12.40
N THR A 375 16.01 -4.78 -11.48
CA THR A 375 16.49 -6.18 -11.58
C THR A 375 15.56 -7.01 -12.47
N SER A 376 16.15 -7.79 -13.38
CA SER A 376 15.40 -8.63 -14.32
C SER A 376 14.77 -9.84 -13.62
N ARG A 377 13.68 -10.39 -14.17
CA ARG A 377 12.96 -11.54 -13.58
C ARG A 377 13.84 -12.79 -13.39
N GLN A 378 14.83 -13.00 -14.28
CA GLN A 378 15.78 -14.12 -14.20
C GLN A 378 16.79 -13.99 -13.03
N GLU A 379 17.17 -12.76 -12.66
CA GLU A 379 18.06 -12.49 -11.52
C GLU A 379 17.33 -12.64 -10.17
N VAL A 380 16.02 -12.41 -10.16
CA VAL A 380 15.17 -12.59 -8.95
C VAL A 380 15.00 -14.09 -8.63
N GLU A 381 14.74 -14.93 -9.63
CA GLU A 381 14.62 -16.39 -9.45
C GLU A 381 15.95 -17.05 -9.05
N THR A 382 17.08 -16.61 -9.61
CA THR A 382 18.41 -17.09 -9.22
C THR A 382 18.87 -16.61 -7.85
N SER A 383 18.40 -15.46 -7.39
CA SER A 383 18.60 -15.00 -6.00
C SER A 383 17.81 -15.86 -5.00
N HIS A 384 16.61 -16.32 -5.37
CA HIS A 384 15.80 -17.20 -4.53
C HIS A 384 16.31 -18.64 -4.48
N SER A 385 16.89 -19.17 -5.56
CA SER A 385 17.50 -20.50 -5.55
C SER A 385 18.81 -20.57 -4.76
N LYS A 386 19.63 -19.51 -4.77
CA LYS A 386 20.88 -19.44 -3.98
C LYS A 386 20.68 -19.24 -2.47
N ILE A 387 19.48 -18.85 -2.03
CA ILE A 387 19.14 -18.61 -0.61
C ILE A 387 18.38 -19.80 0.01
N ALA A 388 17.86 -20.70 -0.84
CA ALA A 388 17.11 -21.91 -0.49
C ALA A 388 17.97 -23.19 -0.46
N LEU A 389 19.24 -23.11 -0.86
CA LEU A 389 20.32 -24.07 -0.57
C LEU A 389 21.16 -23.52 0.59
#